data_AF-A0A3P6PK28-F1
#
_entry.id   AF-A0A3P6PK28-F1
#
_cell.length_a   1.000
_cell.length_b   1.000
_cell.length_c   1.000
_cell.angle_alpha   90.00
_cell.angle_beta   90.00
_cell.angle_gamma   90.00
#
_symmetry.space_group_name_H-M   'P 1'
#
loop_
_entity.id
_entity.type
_entity.pdbx_description
1 polymer ?
#
loop_
_entity_poly.entity_id
_entity_poly.type
_entity_poly.pdbx_seq_one_letter_code
_entity_poly.pdbx_strand_id
1 'polypeptide(L)'
;MAYIGKGIQVGLSWVKTKAGDLPEGAIETQPGVYICRAVHDGEQIPGKYVPRYAKAYVCHAGKEHQKTECEVLCDTSIHGHCGW
;
A
#
# COMPACT_ATOMS: atom_id res chain seq x y z
N MET A 1 3.75 6.93 -20.74
CA MET A 1 2.56 6.16 -20.34
C MET A 1 2.73 4.76 -20.89
N ALA A 2 2.68 3.72 -20.05
CA ALA A 2 2.94 2.35 -20.48
C ALA A 2 1.77 1.82 -21.31
N TYR A 3 2.06 1.16 -22.43
CA TYR A 3 1.04 0.50 -23.26
C TYR A 3 0.59 -0.77 -22.55
N ILE A 4 -0.60 -0.75 -21.95
CA ILE A 4 -1.22 -1.93 -21.35
C ILE A 4 -2.31 -2.37 -22.32
N GLY A 5 -2.07 -3.41 -23.13
CA GLY A 5 -3.10 -3.96 -24.01
C GLY A 5 -4.35 -4.33 -23.21
N LYS A 6 -5.55 -3.95 -23.69
CA LYS A 6 -6.87 -4.22 -23.06
C LYS A 6 -6.96 -3.98 -21.54
N GLY A 7 -6.04 -3.25 -20.93
CA GLY A 7 -5.99 -3.03 -19.47
C GLY A 7 -6.36 -1.62 -19.11
N ILE A 8 -7.09 -1.46 -18.00
CA ILE A 8 -7.39 -0.15 -17.42
C ILE A 8 -6.20 0.29 -16.57
N GLN A 9 -5.71 1.51 -16.79
CA GLN A 9 -4.74 2.14 -15.89
C GLN A 9 -5.49 2.85 -14.78
N VAL A 10 -5.11 2.57 -13.54
CA VAL A 10 -5.81 3.06 -12.36
C VAL A 10 -4.91 4.01 -11.56
N GLY A 11 -5.50 5.06 -10.99
CA GLY A 11 -4.78 6.07 -10.21
C GLY A 11 -4.45 5.56 -8.81
N LEU A 12 -3.21 5.15 -8.58
CA LEU A 12 -2.76 4.66 -7.27
C LEU A 12 -2.04 5.75 -6.49
N SER A 13 -2.30 5.81 -5.18
CA SER A 13 -1.62 6.73 -4.27
C SER A 13 -1.08 6.00 -3.04
N TRP A 14 0.03 6.51 -2.52
CA TRP A 14 0.61 6.05 -1.27
C TRP A 14 0.01 6.85 -0.13
N VAL A 15 -0.75 6.19 0.74
CA VAL A 15 -1.45 6.83 1.85
C VAL A 15 -0.76 6.46 3.15
N LYS A 16 -0.30 7.47 3.89
CA LYS A 16 0.27 7.26 5.23
C LYS A 16 -0.80 6.67 6.12
N THR A 17 -0.55 5.48 6.65
CA THR A 17 -1.43 4.86 7.63
C THR A 17 -0.95 5.14 9.05
N LYS A 18 -1.90 5.31 9.97
CA LYS A 18 -1.63 5.33 11.41
C LYS A 18 -1.69 3.90 11.94
N ALA A 19 -1.03 3.63 13.07
CA ALA A 19 -1.04 2.30 13.67
C ALA A 19 -2.48 1.78 13.87
N GLY A 20 -2.84 0.73 13.13
CA GLY A 20 -4.14 0.05 13.25
C GLY A 20 -5.22 0.58 12.31
N ASP A 21 -4.94 1.62 11.54
CA ASP A 21 -5.86 2.13 10.52
C ASP A 21 -5.56 1.45 9.17
N LEU A 22 -6.60 1.20 8.39
CA LEU A 22 -6.47 0.72 7.01
C LEU A 22 -7.20 1.73 6.12
N PRO A 23 -6.48 2.48 5.26
CA PRO A 23 -7.12 3.45 4.38
C PRO A 23 -8.09 2.78 3.42
N GLU A 24 -9.17 3.50 3.08
CA GLU A 24 -10.10 3.06 2.04
C GLU A 24 -9.37 2.88 0.70
N GLY A 25 -9.80 1.89 -0.08
CA GLY A 25 -9.16 1.55 -1.35
C GLY A 25 -7.80 0.85 -1.20
N ALA A 26 -7.36 0.48 0.01
CA ALA A 26 -6.12 -0.27 0.19
C ALA A 26 -6.11 -1.56 -0.64
N ILE A 27 -5.04 -1.76 -1.41
CA ILE A 27 -4.93 -2.89 -2.31
C ILE A 27 -4.46 -4.12 -1.53
N GLU A 28 -5.37 -5.08 -1.39
CA GLU A 28 -5.12 -6.38 -0.79
C GLU A 28 -4.48 -7.34 -1.80
N THR A 29 -3.46 -8.09 -1.36
CA THR A 29 -2.79 -9.13 -2.17
C THR A 29 -3.18 -10.53 -1.74
N GLN A 30 -3.44 -10.70 -0.45
CA GLN A 30 -3.89 -11.94 0.20
C GLN A 30 -4.78 -11.54 1.37
N PRO A 31 -5.66 -12.42 1.87
CA PRO A 31 -6.55 -12.11 2.99
C PRO A 31 -5.79 -11.51 4.19
N GLY A 32 -6.06 -10.23 4.49
CA GLY A 32 -5.43 -9.48 5.58
C GLY A 32 -4.01 -8.96 5.29
N VAL A 33 -3.55 -8.98 4.05
CA VAL A 33 -2.18 -8.57 3.65
C VAL A 33 -2.24 -7.56 2.49
N TYR A 34 -1.73 -6.37 2.77
CA TYR A 34 -1.83 -5.21 1.88
C TYR A 34 -0.45 -4.77 1.39
N ILE A 35 -0.41 -4.12 0.23
CA ILE A 35 0.83 -3.56 -0.31
C ILE A 35 1.19 -2.31 0.48
N CYS A 36 2.43 -2.22 0.97
CA CYS A 36 2.92 -1.01 1.61
C CYS A 36 4.36 -0.69 1.21
N ARG A 37 4.84 0.46 1.65
CA ARG A 37 6.27 0.81 1.67
C ARG A 37 6.60 1.50 2.99
N ALA A 38 7.84 1.37 3.44
CA ALA A 38 8.31 2.03 4.66
C ALA A 38 9.77 2.44 4.53
N VAL A 39 10.15 3.47 5.28
CA VAL A 39 11.55 3.91 5.34
C VAL A 39 12.36 2.95 6.20
N HIS A 40 13.42 2.41 5.62
CA HIS A 40 14.43 1.64 6.32
C HIS A 40 15.81 2.07 5.82
N ASP A 41 16.68 2.48 6.75
CA ASP A 41 18.05 2.93 6.44
C ASP A 41 18.13 4.07 5.40
N GLY A 42 17.16 5.00 5.45
CA GLY A 42 17.08 6.12 4.51
C GLY A 42 16.45 5.77 3.16
N GLU A 43 16.18 4.50 2.88
CA GLU A 43 15.55 4.04 1.64
C GLU A 43 14.05 3.76 1.84
N GLN A 44 13.26 4.05 0.82
CA GLN A 44 11.83 3.69 0.76
C GLN A 44 11.69 2.29 0.18
N ILE A 45 11.38 1.31 1.03
CA ILE A 45 11.38 -0.10 0.67
C ILE A 45 9.94 -0.62 0.60
N PRO A 46 9.51 -1.26 -0.50
CA PRO A 46 8.22 -1.91 -0.58
C PRO A 46 8.15 -3.14 0.32
N GLY A 47 6.96 -3.47 0.79
CA GLY A 47 6.71 -4.56 1.71
C GLY A 47 5.23 -4.90 1.86
N LYS A 48 4.92 -5.61 2.93
CA LYS A 48 3.54 -6.01 3.27
C LYS A 48 3.06 -5.32 4.54
N TYR A 49 1.82 -4.84 4.54
CA TYR A 49 1.14 -4.33 5.73
C TYR A 49 0.10 -5.33 6.21
N VAL A 50 0.11 -5.61 7.51
CA VAL A 50 -0.84 -6.53 8.14
C VAL A 50 -1.62 -5.76 9.21
N PRO A 51 -2.88 -5.37 8.93
CA PRO A 51 -3.70 -4.55 9.82
C PRO A 51 -3.92 -5.19 11.19
N ARG A 52 -4.06 -6.53 11.23
CA ARG A 52 -4.19 -7.30 12.47
C ARG A 52 -3.07 -7.03 13.48
N TYR A 53 -1.86 -6.76 12.99
CA TYR A 53 -0.71 -6.45 13.83
C TYR A 53 -0.37 -4.96 13.85
N ALA A 54 -1.07 -4.12 13.08
CA ALA A 54 -0.76 -2.71 12.89
C ALA A 54 0.71 -2.48 12.46
N LYS A 55 1.26 -3.38 11.65
CA LYS A 55 2.68 -3.41 11.27
C LYS A 55 2.89 -3.63 9.78
N ALA A 56 3.86 -2.91 9.25
CA ALA A 56 4.49 -3.19 7.97
C ALA A 56 5.74 -4.06 8.16
N TYR A 57 6.03 -4.84 7.14
CA TYR A 57 7.18 -5.73 7.07
C TYR A 57 7.89 -5.47 5.74
N VAL A 58 9.13 -4.97 5.82
CA VAL A 58 9.98 -4.67 4.66
C VAL A 58 11.21 -5.54 4.67
N CYS A 59 11.62 -6.02 3.49
CA CYS A 59 12.81 -6.85 3.35
C CYS A 59 14.02 -6.00 3.04
N HIS A 60 15.04 -6.02 3.90
CA HIS A 60 16.30 -5.29 3.69
C HIS A 60 17.48 -6.13 4.18
N ALA A 61 18.55 -6.20 3.38
CA ALA A 61 19.76 -6.99 3.65
C ALA A 61 19.48 -8.46 4.03
N GLY A 62 18.53 -9.11 3.35
CA GLY A 62 18.15 -10.50 3.59
C GLY A 62 17.36 -10.75 4.89
N LYS A 63 16.91 -9.69 5.56
CA LYS A 63 16.11 -9.77 6.80
C LYS A 63 14.77 -9.05 6.64
N GLU A 64 13.76 -9.53 7.34
CA GLU A 64 12.47 -8.86 7.47
C GLU A 64 12.53 -7.86 8.63
N HIS A 65 12.13 -6.62 8.37
CA HIS A 65 12.12 -5.54 9.36
C HIS A 65 10.70 -5.06 9.58
N GLN A 66 10.30 -5.01 10.85
CA GLN A 66 8.99 -4.50 11.24
C GLN A 66 9.01 -2.98 11.33
N LYS A 67 7.97 -2.34 10.80
CA LYS A 67 7.80 -0.89 10.78
C LYS A 67 6.39 -0.52 11.21
N THR A 68 6.28 0.45 12.11
CA THR A 68 4.99 1.02 12.53
C THR A 68 4.55 2.13 11.59
N GLU A 69 5.52 2.90 11.08
CA GLU A 69 5.29 3.96 10.10
C GLU A 69 5.46 3.42 8.69
N CYS A 70 4.39 3.45 7.91
CA CYS A 70 4.39 3.00 6.53
C CYS A 70 3.32 3.73 5.72
N GLU A 71 3.44 3.61 4.40
CA GLU A 71 2.45 4.07 3.45
C GLU A 71 1.84 2.85 2.77
N VAL A 72 0.52 2.73 2.79
CA VAL A 72 -0.23 1.66 2.12
C VAL A 72 -0.57 2.13 0.71
N LEU A 73 -0.50 1.23 -0.26
CA LEU A 73 -0.90 1.52 -1.63
C LEU A 73 -2.42 1.43 -1.73
N CYS A 74 -3.04 2.54 -2.11
CA CYS A 74 -4.48 2.64 -2.24
C CYS A 74 -4.88 2.95 -3.68
N ASP A 75 -6.01 2.37 -4.06
CA ASP A 75 -6.82 2.83 -5.18
C ASP A 75 -7.43 4.20 -4.84
N THR A 76 -6.95 5.24 -5.52
CA THR A 76 -7.48 6.60 -5.39
C THR A 76 -8.18 7.05 -6.65
N SER A 77 -8.63 6.11 -7.47
CA SER A 77 -9.51 6.37 -8.59
C SER A 77 -10.66 7.22 -8.11
N ILE A 78 -10.82 8.38 -8.73
CA ILE A 78 -12.03 9.17 -8.55
C ILE A 78 -13.14 8.32 -9.17
N HIS A 79 -13.84 7.53 -8.35
CA HIS A 79 -15.13 7.01 -8.74
C HIS A 79 -15.99 8.26 -8.90
N GLY A 80 -16.13 8.73 -10.14
CA GLY A 80 -17.01 9.84 -10.45
C GLY A 80 -18.37 9.48 -9.85
N HIS A 81 -18.72 10.16 -8.77
CA HIS A 81 -20.08 10.16 -8.25
C HIS A 81 -20.90 10.89 -9.31
N CYS A 82 -21.29 10.17 -10.37
CA CYS A 82 -22.34 10.58 -11.27
C CYS A 82 -23.65 10.38 -10.50
N GLY A 83 -23.92 11.29 -9.56
CA GLY A 83 -25.22 11.47 -8.97
C GLY A 83 -26.08 12.24 -9.96
N TRP A 84 -27.18 11.61 -10.37
CA TRP A 84 -28.26 12.17 -11.17
C TRP A 84 -29.15 13.05 -10.29
#